data_AF-A0A7C1K8B6-F1
#
_entry.id   AF-A0A7C1K8B6-F1
#
_cell.length_a   1.000
_cell.length_b   1.000
_cell.length_c   1.000
_cell.angle_alpha   90.00
_cell.angle_beta   90.00
_cell.angle_gamma   90.00
#
_symmetry.space_group_name_H-M   'P 1'
#
loop_
_entity.id
_entity.type
_entity.pdbx_description
1 polymer ?
#
loop_
_entity_poly.entity_id
_entity_poly.type
_entity_poly.pdbx_seq_one_letter_code
_entity_poly.pdbx_strand_id
1 'polypeptide(L)'
;MDLRQCIECGVSFAPHNRRHKFCSSRCQARFKMRRRRLRRQEQGLCPQCGGPMDYPVRIRPDRSGRQKISYCSRCREKWRRKEVKP
;
A
#
# COMPACT_ATOMS: atom_id res chain seq x y z
N MET A 1 33.46 3.44 7.68
CA MET A 1 32.27 2.82 7.06
C MET A 1 31.14 3.84 7.13
N ASP A 2 30.70 4.37 5.99
CA ASP A 2 29.58 5.32 5.95
C ASP A 2 28.27 4.54 6.07
N LEU A 3 27.66 4.55 7.24
CA LEU A 3 26.36 3.91 7.46
C LEU A 3 25.25 4.89 7.09
N ARG A 4 24.28 4.43 6.30
CA ARG A 4 23.10 5.22 5.91
C ARG A 4 21.85 4.61 6.51
N GLN A 5 20.85 5.46 6.78
CA GLN A 5 19.56 5.00 7.27
C GLN A 5 18.64 4.61 6.10
N CYS A 6 17.98 3.46 6.24
CA CYS A 6 16.97 3.01 5.30
C CYS A 6 15.74 3.92 5.36
N ILE A 7 15.34 4.51 4.23
CA ILE A 7 14.20 5.44 4.20
C ILE A 7 12.82 4.79 4.49
N GLU A 8 12.76 3.45 4.51
CA GLU A 8 11.51 2.72 4.76
C GLU A 8 11.42 2.13 6.17
N CYS A 9 12.53 1.71 6.78
CA CYS A 9 12.52 1.09 8.11
C CYS A 9 13.42 1.78 9.15
N GLY A 10 14.19 2.81 8.78
CA GLY A 10 15.08 3.56 9.68
C GLY A 10 16.39 2.86 10.06
N VAL A 11 16.54 1.56 9.78
CA VAL A 11 17.72 0.78 10.14
C VAL A 11 18.96 1.29 9.39
N SER A 12 20.08 1.43 10.11
CA SER A 12 21.40 1.73 9.56
C SER A 12 21.94 0.55 8.76
N PHE A 13 22.44 0.79 7.55
CA PHE A 13 23.02 -0.23 6.68
C PHE A 13 24.24 0.30 5.94
N ALA A 14 25.14 -0.60 5.53
CA ALA A 14 26.27 -0.28 4.68
C ALA A 14 25.81 -0.25 3.21
N PRO A 15 25.76 0.91 2.54
CA PRO A 15 25.32 1.01 1.17
C PRO A 15 26.41 0.50 0.20
N HIS A 16 26.02 -0.28 -0.81
CA HIS A 16 26.95 -0.69 -1.87
C HIS A 16 27.37 0.50 -2.77
N ASN A 17 26.51 1.52 -2.91
CA ASN A 17 26.81 2.74 -3.65
C ASN A 17 26.06 3.97 -3.09
N ARG A 18 26.48 5.18 -3.49
CA ARG A 18 25.87 6.45 -3.03
C ARG A 18 24.38 6.60 -3.36
N ARG A 19 23.86 5.85 -4.34
CA ARG A 19 22.44 5.87 -4.73
C ARG A 19 21.59 4.84 -3.96
N HIS A 20 22.21 3.96 -3.16
CA HIS A 20 21.52 2.94 -2.40
C HIS A 20 20.82 3.57 -1.18
N LYS A 21 19.48 3.44 -1.14
CA LYS A 21 18.59 4.10 -0.16
C LYS A 21 17.89 3.14 0.81
N PHE A 22 18.02 1.84 0.60
CA PHE A 22 17.27 0.81 1.32
C PHE A 22 18.23 -0.24 1.86
N CYS A 23 17.96 -0.77 3.05
CA CYS A 23 18.76 -1.86 3.60
C CYS A 23 18.54 -3.21 2.89
N SER A 24 17.44 -3.35 2.14
CA SER A 24 17.08 -4.59 1.45
C SER A 24 16.13 -4.33 0.28
N SER A 25 16.08 -5.29 -0.65
CA SER A 25 15.08 -5.36 -1.73
C SER A 25 13.64 -5.34 -1.19
N ARG A 26 13.40 -5.95 -0.02
CA ARG A 26 12.12 -5.92 0.69
C ARG A 26 11.70 -4.49 1.06
N CYS A 27 12.61 -3.69 1.61
CA CYS A 27 12.34 -2.29 1.95
C CYS A 27 12.08 -1.45 0.69
N GLN A 28 12.85 -1.68 -0.38
CA GLN A 28 12.60 -1.03 -1.66
C GLN A 28 11.20 -1.39 -2.22
N ALA A 29 10.80 -2.66 -2.16
CA ALA A 29 9.48 -3.11 -2.60
C ALA A 29 8.36 -2.48 -1.76
N ARG A 30 8.50 -2.46 -0.43
CA ARG A 30 7.55 -1.79 0.49
C ARG A 30 7.39 -0.31 0.16
N PHE A 31 8.51 0.40 -0.03
CA PHE A 31 8.49 1.81 -0.42
C PHE A 31 7.77 2.02 -1.76
N LYS A 32 8.08 1.22 -2.78
CA LYS A 32 7.40 1.27 -4.08
C LYS A 32 5.89 1.01 -3.95
N MET A 33 5.48 0.03 -3.14
CA MET A 33 4.07 -0.28 -2.89
C MET A 33 3.35 0.86 -2.17
N ARG A 34 3.95 1.40 -1.10
CA ARG A 34 3.43 2.55 -0.35
C ARG A 34 3.24 3.76 -1.27
N ARG A 35 4.28 4.11 -2.04
CA ARG A 35 4.23 5.24 -2.98
C ARG A 35 3.17 5.04 -4.08
N ARG A 36 3.04 3.82 -4.62
CA ARG A 36 2.01 3.47 -5.61
C ARG A 36 0.60 3.60 -5.01
N ARG A 37 0.41 3.19 -3.75
CA ARG A 37 -0.88 3.30 -3.05
C ARG A 37 -1.28 4.75 -2.84
N LEU A 38 -0.37 5.59 -2.34
CA LEU A 38 -0.61 7.02 -2.12
C LEU A 38 -0.97 7.74 -3.42
N ARG A 39 -0.19 7.52 -4.49
CA ARG A 39 -0.48 8.11 -5.81
C ARG A 39 -1.87 7.73 -6.32
N ARG A 40 -2.28 6.48 -6.13
CA ARG A 40 -3.62 6.03 -6.54
C ARG A 40 -4.71 6.72 -5.73
N GLN A 41 -4.52 6.87 -4.42
CA GLN A 41 -5.49 7.57 -3.56
C GLN A 41 -5.65 9.03 -3.96
N GLU A 42 -4.54 9.73 -4.22
CA GLU A 42 -4.54 11.12 -4.68
C GLU A 42 -5.25 11.27 -6.04
N GLN A 43 -5.07 10.30 -6.94
CA GLN A 43 -5.74 10.25 -8.24
C GLN A 43 -7.20 9.76 -8.18
N GLY A 44 -7.74 9.46 -7.00
CA GLY A 44 -9.08 8.87 -6.85
C GLY A 44 -9.20 7.45 -7.46
N LEU A 45 -8.09 6.74 -7.62
CA LEU A 45 -8.03 5.37 -8.12
C LEU A 45 -8.03 4.37 -6.98
N CYS A 46 -8.49 3.16 -7.28
CA CYS A 46 -8.50 2.07 -6.32
C CYS A 46 -7.08 1.79 -5.78
N PRO A 47 -6.86 1.84 -4.46
CA PRO A 47 -5.51 1.67 -3.89
C PRO A 47 -4.91 0.29 -4.20
N GLN A 48 -5.75 -0.72 -4.44
CA GLN A 48 -5.31 -2.09 -4.69
C GLN A 48 -4.96 -2.36 -6.16
N CYS A 49 -5.88 -2.12 -7.09
CA CYS A 49 -5.65 -2.41 -8.52
C CYS A 49 -5.24 -1.19 -9.35
N GLY A 50 -5.57 0.03 -8.91
CA GLY A 50 -5.38 1.26 -9.69
C GLY A 50 -6.45 1.51 -10.75
N GLY A 51 -7.54 0.75 -10.76
CA GLY A 51 -8.71 1.03 -11.60
C GLY A 51 -9.54 2.20 -11.07
N PRO A 52 -10.51 2.71 -11.86
CA PRO A 52 -11.41 3.77 -11.43
C PRO A 52 -12.16 3.37 -10.16
N MET A 53 -12.37 4.34 -9.25
CA MET A 53 -13.24 4.16 -8.09
C MET A 53 -14.70 4.31 -8.51
N ASP A 54 -15.24 3.26 -9.12
CA ASP A 54 -16.62 3.17 -9.57
C ASP A 54 -17.62 2.88 -8.42
N TYR A 55 -17.10 2.62 -7.21
CA TYR A 55 -17.89 2.29 -6.04
C TYR A 55 -17.86 3.43 -5.02
N PRO A 56 -19.03 3.94 -4.59
CA PRO A 56 -19.09 5.04 -3.63
C PRO A 56 -18.45 4.62 -2.31
N VAL A 57 -17.59 5.48 -1.77
CA VAL A 57 -16.96 5.31 -0.46
C VAL A 57 -18.05 5.49 0.61
N ARG A 58 -18.80 4.43 0.90
CA ARG A 58 -19.71 4.42 2.04
C ARG A 58 -18.88 4.27 3.30
N ILE A 59 -18.60 5.39 3.97
CA ILE A 59 -18.02 5.41 5.31
C ILE A 59 -19.11 4.94 6.28
N ARG A 60 -19.21 3.62 6.47
CA ARG A 60 -19.99 3.06 7.59
C ARG A 60 -18.99 2.73 8.71
N PRO A 61 -19.23 3.18 9.95
CA PRO A 61 -18.46 2.70 11.08
C PRO A 61 -18.71 1.20 11.22
N ASP A 62 -17.66 0.40 11.33
CA ASP A 62 -17.82 -0.99 11.73
C ASP A 62 -18.06 -1.08 13.26
N ARG A 63 -18.27 -2.29 13.80
CA ARG A 63 -18.45 -2.51 15.24
C ARG A 63 -17.25 -2.05 16.08
N SER A 64 -16.08 -1.87 15.47
CA SER A 64 -14.86 -1.34 16.09
C SER A 64 -14.60 0.15 15.79
N GLY A 65 -15.56 0.86 15.18
CA GLY A 65 -15.47 2.29 14.84
C GLY A 65 -14.51 2.60 13.69
N ARG A 66 -13.92 1.60 13.03
CA ARG A 66 -12.94 1.79 11.95
C ARG A 66 -13.64 2.05 10.63
N GLN A 67 -13.31 3.17 10.01
CA GLN A 67 -13.76 3.52 8.67
C GLN A 67 -13.07 2.60 7.64
N LYS A 68 -13.83 1.73 6.97
CA LYS A 68 -13.27 0.79 5.97
C LYS A 68 -13.18 1.50 4.61
N ILE A 69 -11.97 1.76 4.13
CA ILE A 69 -11.73 2.28 2.77
C ILE A 69 -12.31 1.26 1.76
N SER A 70 -13.26 1.69 0.93
CA SER A 70 -13.81 0.83 -0.12
C SER A 70 -12.82 0.67 -1.27
N TYR A 71 -12.69 -0.55 -1.78
CA TYR A 71 -12.04 -0.80 -3.07
C TYR A 71 -13.02 -0.50 -4.22
N CYS A 72 -12.53 -0.43 -5.46
CA CYS A 72 -13.40 -0.46 -6.64
C CYS A 72 -14.28 -1.72 -6.65
N SER A 73 -15.39 -1.71 -7.40
CA SER A 73 -16.37 -2.81 -7.40
C SER A 73 -15.70 -4.16 -7.69
N ARG A 74 -14.80 -4.20 -8.67
CA ARG A 74 -14.03 -5.41 -9.04
C ARG A 74 -13.19 -5.97 -7.89
N CYS A 75 -12.45 -5.10 -7.19
CA CYS A 75 -11.61 -5.53 -6.07
C CYS A 75 -12.46 -5.95 -4.87
N ARG A 76 -13.59 -5.28 -4.63
CA ARG A 76 -14.54 -5.64 -3.59
C ARG A 76 -15.19 -7.01 -3.85
N GLU A 77 -15.60 -7.29 -5.07
CA GLU A 77 -16.16 -8.60 -5.46
C GLU A 77 -15.11 -9.71 -5.36
N LYS A 78 -13.89 -9.44 -5.82
CA LYS A 78 -12.78 -10.40 -5.68
C LYS A 78 -12.50 -10.75 -4.22
N TRP A 79 -12.58 -9.77 -3.32
CA TRP A 79 -12.40 -10.00 -1.89
C TRP A 79 -13.58 -10.80 -1.30
N ARG A 80 -14.82 -10.43 -1.63
CA ARG A 80 -16.01 -11.21 -1.23
C ARG A 80 -15.97 -12.66 -1.71
N ARG A 81 -15.60 -12.91 -2.97
CA ARG A 81 -15.45 -14.27 -3.51
C ARG A 81 -14.35 -15.09 -2.79
N LYS A 82 -13.35 -14.43 -2.19
CA LYS A 82 -12.34 -15.11 -1.36
C LYS A 82 -12.84 -15.46 0.04
N GLU A 83 -13.80 -14.70 0.58
CA GLU A 83 -14.48 -15.02 1.86
C GLU A 83 -15.51 -16.16 1.72
N VAL A 84 -15.94 -16.51 0.49
CA VAL A 84 -16.82 -17.67 0.20
C VAL A 84 -16.00 -18.90 -0.18
N LYS A 85 -14.90 -19.18 0.52
CA LYS A 85 -14.21 -20.46 0.40
C LYS A 85 -14.38 -21.21 1.73
N PRO A 86 -15.11 -22.35 1.77
CA PRO A 86 -15.26 -23.16 2.97
C PRO A 86 -13.91 -23.70 3.45
#